data_AF-A0A8T5VTM4-F1
#
_entry.id   AF-A0A8T5VTM4-F1
#
_cell.length_a   1.000
_cell.length_b   1.000
_cell.length_c   1.000
_cell.angle_alpha   90.00
_cell.angle_beta   90.00
_cell.angle_gamma   90.00
#
_symmetry.space_group_name_H-M   'P 1'
#
loop_
_entity.id
_entity.type
_entity.pdbx_description
1 polymer ?
#
loop_
_entity_poly.entity_id
_entity_poly.type
_entity_poly.pdbx_seq_one_letter_code
_entity_poly.pdbx_strand_id
1 'polypeptide(L)'
;MQTSGSVASNRIFEGTSGGKIGMYKSRFVEFDPENRIFRVSREAYSSAEVFEEEKRKVLYKSWLVIGHESEVANKGDFVTRTVIDKDLIFNRDNDGRVNVFYNTCLHRGPAVCKKPSGNARTFVCPYHGWVYRNSGQVASLGSKQADAR
;
A
#
# COMPACT_ATOMS: atom_id res chain seq x y z
N MET A 1 -14.82 5.64 30.00
CA MET A 1 -13.40 5.99 30.19
C MET A 1 -12.90 6.49 28.84
N GLN A 2 -12.99 7.80 28.62
CA GLN A 2 -12.63 8.46 27.35
C GLN A 2 -11.14 8.78 27.39
N THR A 3 -10.36 8.27 26.43
CA THR A 3 -8.99 8.72 26.22
C THR A 3 -8.99 9.86 25.20
N SER A 4 -8.79 11.08 25.72
CA SER A 4 -8.55 12.29 24.97
C SER A 4 -7.17 12.23 24.29
N GLY A 5 -7.13 11.82 23.03
CA GLY A 5 -5.97 11.98 22.16
C GLY A 5 -6.11 13.26 21.35
N SER A 6 -5.33 14.28 21.71
CA SER A 6 -5.20 15.53 20.96
C SER A 6 -4.74 15.25 19.52
N VAL A 7 -5.63 15.47 18.55
CA VAL A 7 -5.26 15.55 17.15
C VAL A 7 -4.64 16.93 16.93
N ALA A 8 -3.31 16.98 16.85
CA ALA A 8 -2.61 18.18 16.37
C ALA A 8 -3.19 18.55 15.00
N SER A 9 -3.92 19.67 14.94
CA SER A 9 -4.61 20.09 13.73
C SER A 9 -3.57 20.45 12.67
N ASN A 10 -3.50 19.66 11.60
CA ASN A 10 -2.83 20.04 10.35
C ASN A 10 -3.66 21.15 9.66
N ARG A 11 -3.65 22.35 10.24
CA ARG A 11 -4.18 23.55 9.60
C ARG A 11 -3.13 24.12 8.65
N ILE A 12 -2.93 23.45 7.51
CA ILE A 12 -2.21 24.06 6.38
C ILE A 12 -3.15 25.05 5.63
N PHE A 13 -4.47 24.95 5.84
CA PHE A 13 -5.48 25.72 5.09
C PHE A 13 -6.58 26.38 5.92
N GLU A 14 -6.46 26.43 7.26
CA GLU A 14 -7.41 27.22 8.04
C GLU A 14 -6.87 28.63 8.27
N GLY A 15 -7.33 29.54 7.42
CA GLY A 15 -7.10 30.97 7.60
C GLY A 15 -6.79 31.65 6.28
N THR A 16 -7.82 31.94 5.50
CA THR A 16 -8.10 33.29 4.97
C THR A 16 -9.28 33.22 4.02
N SER A 17 -10.44 33.61 4.53
CA SER A 17 -11.49 34.19 3.70
C SER A 17 -10.90 35.39 2.95
N GLY A 18 -10.53 35.20 1.68
CA GLY A 18 -10.17 36.29 0.74
C GLY A 18 -8.80 36.95 0.90
N GLY A 19 -7.84 36.37 1.62
CA GLY A 19 -6.55 37.00 1.94
C GLY A 19 -5.38 36.43 1.14
N LYS A 20 -4.48 37.30 0.68
CA LYS A 20 -3.20 36.90 0.05
C LYS A 20 -2.45 35.96 1.00
N ILE A 21 -1.96 34.83 0.48
CA ILE A 21 -1.08 33.92 1.24
C ILE A 21 0.22 34.70 1.53
N GLY A 22 0.46 35.00 2.80
CA GLY A 22 1.68 35.69 3.25
C GLY A 22 2.89 34.75 3.29
N MET A 23 4.01 35.26 3.82
CA MET A 23 5.23 34.48 4.07
C MET A 23 4.93 33.22 4.90
N TYR A 24 5.38 32.05 4.43
CA TYR A 24 5.29 30.78 5.13
C TYR A 24 6.66 30.09 5.18
N LYS A 25 7.09 29.67 6.38
CA LYS A 25 8.35 28.96 6.59
C LYS A 25 8.17 27.79 7.54
N SER A 26 8.50 26.59 7.10
CA SER A 26 8.51 25.36 7.89
C SER A 26 9.88 24.68 7.81
N ARG A 27 10.02 23.50 8.44
CA ARG A 27 11.23 22.64 8.29
C ARG A 27 11.54 22.35 6.82
N PHE A 28 10.51 22.22 5.98
CA PHE A 28 10.67 21.73 4.60
C PHE A 28 10.41 22.77 3.52
N VAL A 29 9.60 23.79 3.76
CA VAL A 29 9.18 24.74 2.72
C VAL A 29 9.36 26.18 3.20
N GLU A 30 9.99 27.00 2.37
CA GLU A 30 10.04 28.45 2.48
C GLU A 30 9.32 29.05 1.27
N PHE A 31 8.24 29.78 1.53
CA PHE A 31 7.42 30.47 0.55
C PHE A 31 7.35 31.94 0.93
N ASP A 32 7.91 32.79 0.08
CA ASP A 32 7.86 34.25 0.18
C ASP A 32 7.44 34.82 -1.18
N PRO A 33 6.16 35.12 -1.39
CA PRO A 33 5.68 35.62 -2.67
C PRO A 33 6.16 37.05 -2.98
N GLU A 34 6.49 37.87 -1.99
CA GLU A 34 6.97 39.24 -2.20
C GLU A 34 8.38 39.22 -2.77
N ASN A 35 9.25 38.36 -2.22
CA ASN A 35 10.62 38.17 -2.69
C ASN A 35 10.76 37.08 -3.77
N ARG A 36 9.63 36.50 -4.23
CA ARG A 36 9.57 35.43 -5.23
C ARG A 36 10.40 34.19 -4.85
N ILE A 37 10.41 33.85 -3.57
CA ILE A 37 11.11 32.67 -3.05
C ILE A 37 10.10 31.53 -2.92
N PHE A 38 10.42 30.41 -3.55
CA PHE A 38 9.84 29.11 -3.24
C PHE A 38 10.97 28.10 -3.16
N ARG A 39 11.30 27.66 -1.95
CA ARG A 39 12.39 26.73 -1.69
C ARG A 39 11.88 25.54 -0.92
N VAL A 40 12.31 24.36 -1.33
CA VAL A 40 12.05 23.10 -0.64
C VAL A 40 13.38 22.57 -0.13
N SER A 41 13.45 22.27 1.17
CA SER A 41 14.63 21.65 1.78
C SER A 41 14.94 20.32 1.09
N ARG A 42 16.22 20.06 0.82
CA ARG A 42 16.68 18.77 0.28
C ARG A 42 16.29 17.59 1.17
N GLU A 43 16.19 17.84 2.48
CA GLU A 43 15.78 16.85 3.47
C GLU A 43 14.44 16.20 3.15
N ALA A 44 13.50 16.95 2.54
CA ALA A 44 12.19 16.45 2.13
C ALA A 44 12.28 15.26 1.16
N TYR A 45 13.41 15.10 0.45
CA TYR A 45 13.61 14.06 -0.56
C TYR A 45 14.60 12.97 -0.13
N SER A 46 15.38 13.19 0.93
CA SER A 46 16.47 12.29 1.32
C SER A 46 16.37 11.74 2.73
N SER A 47 15.49 12.29 3.57
CA SER A 47 15.33 11.82 4.96
C SER A 47 14.50 10.54 5.02
N ALA A 48 15.06 9.51 5.65
CA ALA A 48 14.34 8.26 5.92
C ALA A 48 13.14 8.48 6.86
N GLU A 49 13.27 9.37 7.86
CA GLU A 49 12.18 9.73 8.76
C GLU A 49 11.00 10.33 7.99
N VAL A 50 11.30 11.23 7.04
CA VAL A 50 10.28 11.86 6.19
C VAL A 50 9.59 10.80 5.33
N PHE A 51 10.33 9.85 4.75
CA PHE A 51 9.74 8.78 3.94
C PHE A 51 8.80 7.88 4.76
N GLU A 52 9.16 7.51 5.99
CA GLU A 52 8.27 6.73 6.87
C GLU A 52 6.99 7.49 7.21
N GLU A 53 7.09 8.80 7.45
CA GLU A 53 5.91 9.64 7.65
C GLU A 53 5.07 9.75 6.39
N GLU A 54 5.69 9.91 5.22
CA GLU A 54 5.02 10.00 3.92
C GLU A 54 4.25 8.71 3.62
N LYS A 55 4.85 7.53 3.88
CA LYS A 55 4.16 6.24 3.79
C LYS A 55 2.87 6.23 4.61
N ARG A 56 2.94 6.61 5.88
CA ARG A 56 1.80 6.56 6.81
C ARG A 56 0.73 7.62 6.54
N LYS A 57 1.15 8.84 6.20
CA LYS A 57 0.26 10.01 6.10
C LYS A 57 -0.33 10.17 4.70
N VAL A 58 0.42 9.80 3.66
CA VAL A 58 0.05 10.04 2.26
C VAL A 58 -0.06 8.71 1.51
N LEU A 59 1.02 7.97 1.33
CA LEU A 59 1.07 6.91 0.33
C LEU A 59 0.11 5.74 0.61
N TYR A 60 0.01 5.27 1.85
CA TYR A 60 -0.95 4.21 2.22
C TYR A 60 -2.41 4.66 2.24
N LYS A 61 -2.67 5.97 2.08
CA LYS A 61 -4.02 6.55 2.02
C LYS A 61 -4.36 7.08 0.62
N SER A 62 -3.44 6.93 -0.33
CA SER A 62 -3.59 7.38 -1.71
C SER A 62 -3.91 6.22 -2.64
N TRP A 63 -4.56 6.53 -3.76
CA TRP A 63 -4.68 5.60 -4.87
C TRP A 63 -3.32 5.46 -5.56
N LEU A 64 -2.76 4.26 -5.55
CA LEU A 64 -1.50 3.93 -6.21
C LEU A 64 -1.76 3.02 -7.41
N VAL A 65 -1.08 3.30 -8.52
CA VAL A 65 -1.20 2.48 -9.73
C VAL A 65 -0.49 1.15 -9.50
N ILE A 66 -1.23 0.04 -9.62
CA ILE A 66 -0.67 -1.31 -9.53
C ILE A 66 -0.26 -1.88 -10.89
N GLY A 67 -0.94 -1.48 -11.97
CA GLY A 67 -0.78 -2.08 -13.29
C GLY A 67 -1.92 -1.76 -14.25
N HIS A 68 -1.83 -2.34 -15.45
CA HIS A 68 -2.85 -2.26 -16.49
C HIS A 68 -3.61 -3.59 -16.61
N GLU A 69 -4.90 -3.53 -16.97
CA GLU A 69 -5.77 -4.71 -17.06
C GLU A 69 -5.26 -5.76 -18.07
N SER A 70 -4.57 -5.33 -19.13
CA SER A 70 -3.99 -6.24 -20.13
C SER A 70 -2.89 -7.15 -19.57
N GLU A 71 -2.31 -6.83 -18.43
CA GLU A 71 -1.32 -7.67 -17.76
C GLU A 71 -1.97 -8.91 -17.12
N VAL A 72 -3.29 -8.89 -16.93
CA VAL A 72 -4.14 -9.98 -16.40
C VAL A 72 -5.35 -10.19 -17.31
N ALA A 73 -5.08 -10.35 -18.60
CA ALA A 73 -6.11 -10.40 -19.65
C ALA A 73 -7.08 -11.59 -19.46
N ASN A 74 -6.59 -12.75 -19.03
CA ASN A 74 -7.38 -13.97 -18.92
C ASN A 74 -7.73 -14.29 -17.47
N LYS A 75 -8.81 -15.06 -17.29
CA LYS A 75 -9.19 -15.59 -15.97
C LYS A 75 -8.06 -16.43 -15.39
N GLY A 76 -7.70 -16.14 -14.15
CA GLY A 76 -6.61 -16.78 -13.43
C GLY A 76 -5.26 -16.12 -13.62
N ASP A 77 -5.09 -15.19 -14.58
CA ASP A 77 -3.83 -14.49 -14.77
C ASP A 77 -3.51 -13.65 -13.54
N PHE A 78 -2.25 -13.67 -13.12
CA PHE A 78 -1.75 -12.87 -12.00
C PHE A 78 -0.33 -12.36 -12.26
N VAL A 79 -0.01 -11.27 -11.58
CA VAL A 79 1.33 -10.68 -11.43
C VAL A 79 1.55 -10.35 -9.95
N THR A 80 2.73 -10.65 -9.41
CA THR A 80 3.13 -10.22 -8.07
C THR A 80 3.99 -8.96 -8.15
N ARG A 81 3.74 -7.97 -7.28
CA ARG A 81 4.48 -6.71 -7.26
C ARG A 81 4.66 -6.21 -5.83
N THR A 82 5.80 -5.57 -5.59
CA THR A 82 6.00 -4.75 -4.40
C THR A 82 5.61 -3.31 -4.71
N VAL A 83 4.64 -2.78 -3.98
CA VAL A 83 4.31 -1.35 -4.01
C VAL A 83 4.74 -0.76 -2.67
N ILE A 84 5.70 0.18 -2.72
CA ILE A 84 6.38 0.74 -1.55
C ILE A 84 7.14 -0.36 -0.78
N ASP A 85 6.49 -0.99 0.18
CA ASP A 85 7.02 -2.07 1.02
C ASP A 85 5.96 -3.17 1.27
N LYS A 86 4.95 -3.24 0.39
CA LYS A 86 3.87 -4.22 0.44
C LYS A 86 3.96 -5.15 -0.76
N ASP A 87 4.12 -6.44 -0.51
CA ASP A 87 4.07 -7.48 -1.54
C ASP A 87 2.60 -7.82 -1.84
N LEU A 88 2.22 -7.71 -3.12
CA LEU A 88 0.85 -7.76 -3.60
C LEU A 88 0.72 -8.77 -4.75
N ILE A 89 -0.43 -9.43 -4.82
CA ILE A 89 -0.90 -10.20 -5.98
C ILE A 89 -1.95 -9.36 -6.69
N PHE A 90 -1.69 -8.98 -7.94
CA PHE A 90 -2.64 -8.39 -8.87
C PHE A 90 -3.14 -9.49 -9.82
N ASN A 91 -4.44 -9.76 -9.86
CA ASN A 91 -4.95 -10.89 -10.64
C ASN A 91 -6.35 -10.66 -11.22
N ARG A 92 -6.71 -11.47 -12.22
CA ARG A 92 -8.10 -11.70 -12.61
C ARG A 92 -8.59 -13.01 -12.04
N ASP A 93 -9.70 -13.00 -11.30
CA ASP A 93 -10.27 -14.22 -10.73
C ASP A 93 -11.07 -15.03 -11.75
N ASN A 94 -11.61 -16.17 -11.30
CA ASN A 94 -12.41 -17.06 -12.16
C ASN A 94 -13.78 -16.47 -12.54
N ASP A 95 -14.26 -15.47 -11.80
CA ASP A 95 -15.48 -14.73 -12.11
C ASP A 95 -15.20 -13.60 -13.11
N GLY A 96 -13.92 -13.34 -13.41
CA GLY A 96 -13.45 -12.33 -14.36
C GLY A 96 -13.18 -10.97 -13.71
N ARG A 97 -13.24 -10.85 -12.38
CA ARG A 97 -12.98 -9.60 -11.66
C ARG A 97 -11.49 -9.40 -11.45
N VAL A 98 -11.07 -8.15 -11.54
CA VAL A 98 -9.70 -7.73 -11.26
C VAL A 98 -9.57 -7.43 -9.78
N ASN A 99 -8.59 -8.05 -9.12
CA ASN A 99 -8.37 -7.94 -7.68
C ASN A 99 -6.90 -7.63 -7.35
N VAL A 100 -6.69 -7.08 -6.16
CA VAL A 100 -5.36 -6.90 -5.57
C VAL A 100 -5.41 -7.36 -4.11
N PHE A 101 -4.52 -8.27 -3.73
CA PHE A 101 -4.42 -8.80 -2.37
C PHE A 101 -2.99 -8.70 -1.85
N TYR A 102 -2.82 -8.63 -0.53
CA TYR A 102 -1.51 -8.86 0.07
C TYR A 102 -1.05 -10.29 -0.21
N ASN A 103 0.19 -10.45 -0.68
CA ASN A 103 0.83 -11.74 -0.87
C ASN A 103 1.33 -12.28 0.48
N THR A 104 0.41 -12.53 1.40
CA THR A 104 0.75 -12.99 2.74
C THR A 104 -0.32 -13.95 3.25
N CYS A 105 0.12 -15.06 3.81
CA CYS A 105 -0.77 -16.02 4.43
C CYS A 105 -1.25 -15.50 5.78
N LEU A 106 -2.56 -15.49 6.00
CA LEU A 106 -3.19 -15.07 7.26
C LEU A 106 -2.78 -15.92 8.47
N HIS A 107 -2.16 -17.10 8.27
CA HIS A 107 -1.68 -17.93 9.38
C HIS A 107 -0.40 -17.37 10.02
N ARG A 108 0.70 -17.28 9.26
CA ARG A 108 2.04 -16.87 9.80
C ARG A 108 2.81 -15.92 8.88
N GLY A 109 2.12 -15.32 7.92
CA GLY A 109 2.70 -14.32 7.03
C GLY A 109 3.57 -14.77 5.85
N PRO A 110 3.86 -16.06 5.55
CA PRO A 110 4.65 -16.35 4.35
C PRO A 110 3.88 -15.97 3.08
N ALA A 111 4.62 -15.57 2.04
CA ALA A 111 4.05 -15.36 0.72
C ALA A 111 3.39 -16.64 0.20
N VAL A 112 2.18 -16.49 -0.36
CA VAL A 112 1.40 -17.61 -0.92
C VAL A 112 1.72 -17.83 -2.39
N CYS A 113 2.32 -16.84 -3.06
CA CYS A 113 2.84 -16.94 -4.40
C CYS A 113 4.28 -16.40 -4.46
N LYS A 114 5.22 -17.18 -5.00
CA LYS A 114 6.60 -16.73 -5.25
C LYS A 114 6.89 -16.41 -6.72
N LYS A 115 5.99 -16.79 -7.62
CA LYS A 115 6.19 -16.56 -9.05
C LYS A 115 5.88 -15.09 -9.37
N PRO A 116 6.71 -14.42 -10.19
CA PRO A 116 6.47 -13.03 -10.57
C PRO A 116 5.17 -12.86 -11.36
N SER A 117 4.76 -13.87 -12.11
CA SER A 117 3.50 -13.92 -12.85
C SER A 117 3.10 -15.36 -13.19
N GLY A 118 1.87 -15.53 -13.67
CA GLY A 118 1.38 -16.81 -14.19
C GLY A 118 -0.14 -16.85 -14.29
N ASN A 119 -0.68 -18.07 -14.39
CA ASN A 119 -2.12 -18.32 -14.33
C ASN A 119 -2.41 -19.35 -13.23
N ALA A 120 -3.30 -19.01 -12.29
CA ALA A 120 -3.65 -19.86 -11.16
C ALA A 120 -5.10 -19.66 -10.70
N ARG A 121 -5.78 -20.77 -10.39
CA ARG A 121 -7.13 -20.76 -9.76
C ARG A 121 -7.06 -20.60 -8.25
N THR A 122 -5.94 -20.97 -7.65
CA THR A 122 -5.70 -20.95 -6.20
C THR A 122 -4.24 -20.64 -5.88
N PHE A 123 -4.00 -20.00 -4.74
CA PHE A 123 -2.67 -19.82 -4.17
C PHE A 123 -2.54 -20.69 -2.92
N VAL A 124 -1.45 -21.46 -2.83
CA VAL A 124 -1.23 -22.41 -1.73
C VAL A 124 -0.05 -21.94 -0.92
N CYS A 125 -0.29 -21.70 0.37
CA CYS A 125 0.75 -21.37 1.32
C CYS A 125 1.75 -22.52 1.41
N PRO A 126 3.05 -22.30 1.14
CA PRO A 126 4.06 -23.34 1.15
C PRO A 126 4.40 -23.85 2.56
N TYR A 127 3.90 -23.18 3.61
CA TYR A 127 4.22 -23.53 4.98
C TYR A 127 3.30 -24.64 5.52
N HIS A 128 1.99 -24.37 5.60
CA HIS A 128 1.02 -25.31 6.18
C HIS A 128 -0.12 -25.68 5.22
N GLY A 129 0.03 -25.38 3.93
CA GLY A 129 -0.96 -25.78 2.93
C GLY A 129 -2.30 -25.04 2.99
N TRP A 130 -2.37 -23.87 3.64
CA TRP A 130 -3.56 -23.01 3.52
C TRP A 130 -3.78 -22.64 2.06
N VAL A 131 -4.99 -22.88 1.56
CA VAL A 131 -5.37 -22.65 0.17
C VAL A 131 -6.28 -21.43 0.10
N TYR A 132 -5.94 -20.51 -0.77
CA TYR A 132 -6.71 -19.32 -1.08
C TYR A 132 -7.23 -19.44 -2.51
N ARG A 133 -8.52 -19.15 -2.73
CA ARG A 133 -9.03 -18.94 -4.09
C ARG A 133 -8.38 -17.70 -4.70
N ASN A 134 -8.31 -17.62 -6.02
CA ASN A 134 -7.87 -16.40 -6.69
C ASN A 134 -8.84 -15.21 -6.52
N SER A 135 -9.99 -15.41 -5.86
CA SER A 135 -10.87 -14.34 -5.34
C SER A 135 -10.48 -13.84 -3.94
N GLY A 136 -9.40 -14.34 -3.34
CA GLY A 136 -8.89 -13.96 -2.01
C GLY A 136 -9.51 -14.74 -0.83
N GLN A 137 -10.58 -15.49 -1.06
CA GLN A 137 -11.23 -16.29 -0.02
C GLN A 137 -10.40 -17.50 0.39
N VAL A 138 -10.35 -17.80 1.69
CA VAL A 138 -9.74 -19.04 2.21
C VAL A 138 -10.61 -20.23 1.79
N ALA A 139 -10.03 -21.16 1.05
CA ALA A 139 -10.69 -22.38 0.57
C ALA A 139 -10.45 -23.58 1.50
N SER A 140 -9.26 -23.67 2.11
CA SER A 140 -8.87 -24.75 3.01
C SER A 140 -7.79 -24.25 3.98
N LEU A 141 -7.86 -24.70 5.23
CA LEU A 141 -6.86 -24.40 6.26
C LEU A 141 -5.70 -25.42 6.28
N GLY A 142 -5.62 -26.29 5.27
CA GLY A 142 -4.72 -27.44 5.28
C GLY A 142 -5.21 -28.55 6.22
N SER A 143 -4.69 -29.77 6.04
CA SER A 143 -4.92 -30.86 6.99
C SER A 143 -4.08 -30.66 8.25
N LYS A 144 -4.62 -31.01 9.43
CA LYS A 144 -3.80 -31.26 10.61
C LYS A 144 -2.86 -32.44 10.33
N GLN A 145 -1.68 -32.23 9.74
CA GLN A 145 -0.52 -33.14 9.79
C GLN A 145 0.64 -32.60 8.96
N ALA A 146 1.64 -32.04 9.65
CA ALA A 146 3.04 -32.02 9.20
C ALA A 146 4.04 -31.84 10.36
N ASP A 147 3.67 -32.21 11.60
CA ASP A 147 4.61 -32.30 12.73
C ASP A 147 5.19 -33.73 12.81
N ALA A 148 5.75 -34.19 11.69
CA ALA A 148 6.50 -35.43 11.63
C ALA A 148 7.82 -35.18 10.89
N ARG A 149 8.71 -34.43 11.54
CA ARG A 149 10.17 -34.55 11.41
C ARG A 149 10.80 -34.22 12.75
#